data_AF-A0A2W1LNC3-F1
#
_entry.id   AF-A0A2W1LNC3-F1
#
_cell.length_a   1.000
_cell.length_b   1.000
_cell.length_c   1.000
_cell.angle_alpha   90.00
_cell.angle_beta   90.00
_cell.angle_gamma   90.00
#
_symmetry.space_group_name_H-M   'P 1'
#
loop_
_entity.id
_entity.type
_entity.pdbx_description
1 polymer ?
#
loop_
_entity_poly.entity_id
_entity_poly.type
_entity_poly.pdbx_seq_one_letter_code
_entity_poly.pdbx_strand_id
1 'polypeptide(L)' 'MFKNTNQLLSINPHRIADGVADFPGYPFNGYLWAIINNVVIVYRVHSDERIISIETCYSALTGEVAEIFYGINPDDDNED' A
#
# COMPACT_ATOMS: atom_id res chain seq x y z
N MET A 1 -22.85 -5.77 16.98
CA MET A 1 -23.29 -5.57 15.58
C MET A 1 -22.12 -5.00 14.79
N PHE A 2 -21.27 -5.86 14.22
CA PHE A 2 -20.07 -5.48 13.43
C PHE A 2 -20.41 -5.22 11.96
N LYS A 3 -21.39 -4.36 11.68
CA LYS A 3 -21.98 -4.31 10.32
C LYS A 3 -21.09 -3.71 9.23
N ASN A 4 -19.92 -3.13 9.55
CA ASN A 4 -19.09 -2.43 8.55
C ASN A 4 -17.60 -2.82 8.54
N THR A 5 -17.18 -3.92 9.19
CA THR A 5 -15.77 -4.38 9.10
C THR A 5 -15.57 -5.30 7.90
N ASN A 6 -14.86 -4.80 6.88
CA ASN A 6 -14.41 -5.60 5.75
C ASN A 6 -13.09 -6.31 6.07
N GLN A 7 -13.11 -7.64 6.05
CA GLN A 7 -11.97 -8.50 6.31
C GLN A 7 -11.14 -8.73 5.03
N LEU A 8 -10.55 -7.65 4.50
CA LEU A 8 -9.88 -7.70 3.20
C LEU A 8 -8.61 -8.56 3.23
N LEU A 9 -7.68 -8.24 4.14
CA LEU A 9 -6.38 -8.89 4.18
C LEU A 9 -6.44 -10.30 4.79
N SER A 10 -7.34 -10.56 5.75
CA SER A 10 -7.37 -11.85 6.45
C SER A 10 -7.89 -13.02 5.62
N ILE A 11 -8.57 -12.76 4.49
CA ILE A 11 -9.13 -13.81 3.63
C ILE A 11 -8.16 -14.19 2.52
N ASN A 12 -7.68 -13.22 1.74
CA ASN A 12 -6.72 -13.48 0.67
C ASN A 12 -5.81 -12.25 0.47
N PRO A 13 -4.78 -12.09 1.31
CA PRO A 13 -3.96 -10.88 1.32
C PRO A 13 -3.24 -10.69 -0.01
N HIS A 14 -2.66 -11.76 -0.58
CA HIS A 14 -1.96 -11.68 -1.86
C HIS A 14 -2.85 -11.23 -3.02
N ARG A 15 -4.15 -11.56 -3.01
CA ARG A 15 -5.09 -11.10 -4.03
C ARG A 15 -5.47 -9.63 -3.88
N ILE A 16 -5.40 -9.08 -2.67
CA ILE A 16 -5.71 -7.67 -2.40
C ILE A 16 -4.53 -6.75 -2.73
N ALA A 17 -3.31 -7.29 -2.80
CA ALA A 17 -2.14 -6.52 -3.17
C ALA A 17 -2.27 -5.93 -4.59
N ASP A 18 -2.01 -4.63 -4.72
CA ASP A 18 -1.80 -3.98 -6.02
C ASP A 18 -0.42 -4.34 -6.59
N GLY A 19 0.54 -4.65 -5.71
CA GLY A 19 1.84 -5.16 -6.12
C GLY A 19 2.78 -5.46 -4.97
N VAL A 20 4.02 -5.78 -5.35
CA VAL A 20 5.17 -5.81 -4.46
C VAL A 20 5.89 -4.47 -4.62
N ALA A 21 6.23 -3.82 -3.51
CA ALA A 21 6.96 -2.57 -3.53
C ALA A 21 8.36 -2.81 -4.11
N ASP A 22 8.70 -2.06 -5.15
CA ASP A 22 10.01 -2.10 -5.81
C ASP A 22 10.36 -0.69 -6.31
N PHE A 23 10.53 0.22 -5.35
CA PHE A 23 10.72 1.65 -5.60
C PHE A 23 12.13 2.08 -5.15
N PRO A 24 12.88 2.88 -5.93
CA PRO A 24 14.23 3.29 -5.55
C PRO A 24 14.30 3.95 -4.17
N GLY A 25 15.18 3.42 -3.30
CA GLY A 25 15.39 3.97 -1.95
C GLY A 25 14.26 3.73 -0.96
N TYR A 26 13.19 3.02 -1.34
CA TYR A 26 12.05 2.79 -0.46
C TYR A 26 12.34 1.69 0.58
N PRO A 27 12.14 1.96 1.89
CA PRO A 27 12.59 1.07 2.96
C PRO A 27 11.85 -0.28 3.02
N PHE A 28 10.69 -0.39 2.39
CA PHE A 28 9.85 -1.59 2.41
C PHE A 28 9.81 -2.31 1.06
N ASN A 29 10.85 -2.19 0.24
CA ASN A 29 10.94 -2.99 -0.99
C ASN A 29 10.86 -4.49 -0.70
N GLY A 30 10.15 -5.22 -1.55
CA GLY A 30 9.81 -6.65 -1.38
C GLY A 30 8.55 -6.90 -0.55
N TYR A 31 7.89 -5.86 -0.02
CA TYR A 31 6.67 -5.99 0.78
C TYR A 31 5.46 -5.81 -0.14
N LEU A 32 4.31 -6.35 0.25
CA LEU A 32 3.08 -6.14 -0.50
C LEU A 32 2.52 -4.77 -0.17
N TRP A 33 1.90 -4.13 -1.14
CA TRP A 33 1.16 -2.90 -0.92
C TRP A 33 -0.22 -2.97 -1.57
N ALA A 34 -1.17 -2.23 -1.01
CA ALA A 34 -2.51 -2.09 -1.55
C ALA A 34 -3.09 -0.71 -1.23
N ILE A 35 -3.95 -0.20 -2.11
CA ILE A 35 -4.75 1.00 -1.90
C ILE A 35 -6.14 0.55 -1.43
N ILE A 36 -6.50 0.99 -0.23
CA ILE A 36 -7.84 0.78 0.32
C ILE A 36 -8.47 2.16 0.52
N ASN A 37 -9.39 2.52 -0.37
CA ASN A 37 -9.93 3.88 -0.50
C ASN A 37 -8.82 4.91 -0.75
N ASN A 38 -8.53 5.78 0.22
CA ASN A 38 -7.52 6.84 0.14
C ASN A 38 -6.30 6.54 1.02
N VAL A 39 -6.06 5.27 1.36
CA VAL A 39 -4.93 4.85 2.20
C VAL A 39 -4.12 3.80 1.46
N VAL A 40 -2.82 4.04 1.31
CA VAL A 40 -1.86 3.02 0.91
C VAL A 40 -1.43 2.28 2.17
N ILE A 41 -1.57 0.96 2.16
CA ILE A 41 -1.05 0.08 3.20
C ILE A 41 0.12 -0.73 2.65
N VAL A 42 1.18 -0.86 3.45
CA VAL A 42 2.31 -1.75 3.14
C VAL A 42 2.41 -2.82 4.21
N TYR A 43 2.46 -4.07 3.79
CA TYR A 43 2.31 -5.21 4.68
C TYR A 43 3.09 -6.44 4.23
N ARG A 44 3.33 -7.37 5.17
CA ARG A 44 3.87 -8.70 4.89
C ARG A 44 2.86 -9.78 5.27
N VAL A 45 2.90 -10.89 4.54
CA VAL A 45 2.20 -12.12 4.89
C VAL A 45 3.24 -13.10 5.42
N HIS A 46 3.06 -13.53 6.66
CA HIS A 46 3.92 -14.55 7.27
C HIS A 46 3.27 -15.92 7.02
N SER A 47 3.86 -16.69 6.09
CA SER A 47 3.32 -17.97 5.61
C SER A 47 3.05 -18.99 6.71
N ASP A 48 3.85 -18.92 7.78
CA ASP A 48 3.90 -19.95 8.80
C ASP A 48 2.86 -19.71 9.91
N GLU A 49 2.41 -18.46 10.07
CA GLU A 49 1.62 -18.03 11.23
C GLU A 49 0.22 -17.52 10.86
N ARG A 50 -0.11 -17.41 9.56
CA ARG A 50 -1.33 -16.71 9.08
C ARG A 50 -1.45 -15.29 9.66
N ILE A 51 -0.30 -14.67 9.92
CA ILE A 51 -0.20 -13.31 10.45
C ILE A 51 0.09 -12.37 9.29
N ILE A 52 -0.56 -11.21 9.34
CA ILE A 52 -0.29 -10.08 8.46
C ILE A 52 0.22 -8.96 9.34
N SER A 53 1.45 -8.48 9.08
CA SER A 53 1.98 -7.28 9.73
C SER A 53 1.81 -6.10 8.79
N ILE A 54 1.19 -5.03 9.30
CA ILE A 54 1.13 -3.75 8.61
C ILE A 54 2.30 -2.93 9.11
N GLU A 55 3.22 -2.59 8.23
CA GLU A 55 4.46 -1.89 8.60
C GLU A 55 4.27 -0.37 8.56
N THR A 56 3.48 0.10 7.61
CA THR A 56 3.21 1.52 7.43
C THR A 56 1.92 1.76 6.66
N CYS A 57 1.34 2.93 6.88
CA CYS A 57 0.15 3.44 6.20
C CYS A 57 0.41 4.87 5.76
N TYR A 58 0.05 5.20 4.54
CA TYR A 58 0.13 6.55 4.01
C TYR A 58 -1.22 7.03 3.50
N SER A 59 -1.43 8.34 3.52
CA SER A 59 -2.51 8.95 2.74
C SER A 59 -2.15 8.83 1.25
N ALA A 60 -3.06 8.28 0.44
CA ALA A 60 -2.88 8.19 -1.02
C ALA A 60 -2.96 9.57 -1.72
N LEU A 61 -3.18 10.64 -0.97
CA LEU A 61 -3.43 12.00 -1.46
C LEU A 61 -2.22 12.94 -1.27
N THR A 62 -1.04 12.42 -0.95
CA THR A 62 0.19 13.23 -0.84
C THR A 62 1.04 13.09 -2.09
N GLY A 63 1.75 14.17 -2.45
CA GLY A 63 2.68 14.16 -3.59
C GLY A 63 3.77 13.08 -3.45
N GLU A 64 4.30 12.89 -2.24
CA GLU A 64 5.28 11.84 -1.93
C GLU A 64 4.77 10.43 -2.29
N VAL A 65 3.52 10.11 -1.96
CA VAL A 65 2.94 8.80 -2.30
C VAL A 65 2.69 8.69 -3.79
N ALA A 66 2.31 9.79 -4.44
CA ALA A 66 2.12 9.80 -5.88
C ALA A 66 3.42 9.57 -6.65
N GLU A 67 4.52 10.15 -6.18
CA GLU A 67 5.86 9.93 -6.71
C GLU A 67 6.30 8.47 -6.50
N ILE A 68 6.21 7.97 -5.27
CA ILE A 68 6.68 6.63 -4.91
C ILE A 68 5.86 5.55 -5.62
N PHE A 69 4.53 5.58 -5.50
CA PHE A 69 3.68 4.45 -5.88
C PHE A 69 3.08 4.56 -7.29
N TYR A 70 2.98 5.77 -7.84
CA TYR A 70 2.44 6.00 -9.18
C TYR A 70 3.45 6.57 -10.18
N GLY A 71 4.67 6.90 -9.74
CA GLY A 71 5.69 7.51 -10.60
C GLY A 71 5.30 8.90 -11.11
N ILE A 72 4.39 9.59 -10.42
CA ILE A 72 3.92 10.93 -10.79
C ILE A 72 4.81 11.94 -10.10
N ASN A 73 5.52 12.77 -10.86
CA ASN A 73 6.27 13.89 -10.31
C ASN A 73 5.27 14.98 -9.87
N PRO A 74 5.13 15.30 -8.57
CA PRO A 74 4.18 16.31 -8.11
C PRO A 74 4.53 17.73 -8.59
N ASP A 75 5.76 17.95 -9.06
CA ASP A 75 6.21 19.23 -9.61
C ASP A 75 5.99 19.37 -11.13
N ASP A 76 5.58 18.31 -11.84
CA ASP A 76 5.30 18.35 -13.30
C ASP A 76 3.97 19.07 -13.64
N ASP A 77 3.14 19.40 -12.65
CA ASP A 77 1.82 20.01 -12.85
C ASP A 77 1.83 21.56 -12.90
N ASN A 78 2.94 22.22 -13.27
CA ASN A 78 2.95 23.68 -13.50
C ASN A 78 3.84 24.13 -14.67
N GLU A 79 3.52 23.74 -15.90
CA GLU A 79 3.87 24.52 -17.10
C GLU A 79 2.65 24.59 -18.05
N ASP A 80 1.68 25.45 -17.71
CA ASP A 80 0.71 26.05 -18.65
C ASP A 80 0.66 27.57 -18.44
#